data_AF-A0A7J0CR97-F1
#
_entry.id   AF-A0A7J0CR97-F1
#
_cell.length_a   1.000
_cell.length_b   1.000
_cell.length_c   1.000
_cell.angle_alpha   90.00
_cell.angle_beta   90.00
_cell.angle_gamma   90.00
#
_symmetry.space_group_name_H-M   'P 1'
#
loop_
_entity.id
_entity.type
_entity.pdbx_description
1 polymer ?
#
loop_
_entity_poly.entity_id
_entity_poly.type
_entity_poly.pdbx_seq_one_letter_code
_entity_poly.pdbx_strand_id
1 'polypeptide(L)'
;MLPEPLPVAGIARAMGITRQSVQRIADLLVGRGLAEYVENPAHRRAKLLRVTAAGREAVSRIDPPHAEFAARLAGELGVEGFVEVVRVLERLSGAVERATSGPAGGHSSPAAADSGVSGGHSSPSGADSGVSGGLSSPSGV
;
A
#
# COMPACT_ATOMS: atom_id res chain seq x y z
N MET A 1 -0.09 16.73 9.30
CA MET A 1 -1.19 16.54 8.32
C MET A 1 -0.57 16.29 6.96
N LEU A 2 -0.94 15.23 6.24
CA LEU A 2 -0.54 15.05 4.83
C LEU A 2 -1.51 15.88 3.99
N PRO A 3 -1.08 17.02 3.42
CA PRO A 3 -2.00 17.97 2.81
C PRO A 3 -2.53 17.49 1.44
N GLU A 4 -1.84 16.54 0.79
CA GLU A 4 -2.20 16.03 -0.52
C GLU A 4 -2.55 14.53 -0.47
N PRO A 5 -3.55 14.07 -1.27
CA PRO A 5 -3.87 12.65 -1.39
C PRO A 5 -2.68 11.84 -1.88
N LEU A 6 -2.34 10.77 -1.18
CA LEU A 6 -1.21 9.90 -1.51
C LEU A 6 -1.67 8.46 -1.70
N PRO A 7 -1.00 7.66 -2.55
CA PRO A 7 -1.19 6.22 -2.52
C PRO A 7 -0.77 5.65 -1.16
N VAL A 8 -1.34 4.52 -0.76
CA VAL A 8 -0.97 3.81 0.50
C VAL A 8 0.54 3.57 0.62
N ALA A 9 1.21 3.24 -0.49
CA ALA A 9 2.66 3.09 -0.52
C ALA A 9 3.45 4.40 -0.33
N GLY A 10 2.86 5.55 -0.69
CA GLY A 10 3.40 6.87 -0.39
C GLY A 10 3.25 7.21 1.08
N ILE A 11 2.06 6.99 1.64
CA ILE A 11 1.77 7.20 3.07
C ILE A 11 2.68 6.33 3.96
N ALA A 12 2.85 5.05 3.61
CA ALA A 12 3.73 4.14 4.34
C ALA A 12 5.18 4.65 4.43
N ARG A 13 5.71 5.16 3.31
CA ARG A 13 7.05 5.77 3.28
C ARG A 13 7.12 7.03 4.11
N ALA A 14 6.13 7.92 3.99
CA ALA A 14 6.09 9.16 4.76
C ALA A 14 5.94 8.92 6.27
N MET A 15 5.24 7.86 6.67
CA MET A 15 5.00 7.53 8.08
C MET A 15 6.03 6.56 8.68
N GLY A 16 6.97 6.03 7.90
CA GLY A 16 7.96 5.06 8.38
C GLY A 16 7.36 3.73 8.86
N ILE A 17 6.20 3.34 8.33
CA ILE A 17 5.49 2.11 8.72
C ILE A 17 5.22 1.20 7.52
N THR A 18 4.85 -0.05 7.78
CA THR A 18 4.60 -1.02 6.72
C THR A 18 3.35 -0.66 5.90
N ARG A 19 3.37 -1.00 4.60
CA ARG A 19 2.22 -0.79 3.70
C ARG A 19 0.97 -1.50 4.20
N GLN A 20 1.10 -2.70 4.78
CA GLN A 20 -0.02 -3.46 5.33
C GLN A 20 -0.68 -2.74 6.51
N SER A 21 0.13 -2.14 7.40
CA SER A 21 -0.39 -1.36 8.53
C SER A 21 -1.19 -0.16 8.03
N VAL A 22 -0.62 0.60 7.07
CA VAL A 22 -1.33 1.72 6.44
C VAL A 22 -2.61 1.26 5.74
N GLN A 23 -2.56 0.18 4.96
CA GLN A 23 -3.72 -0.35 4.25
C GLN A 23 -4.85 -0.69 5.21
N ARG A 24 -4.54 -1.41 6.31
CA ARG A 24 -5.53 -1.75 7.35
C ARG A 24 -6.19 -0.51 7.95
N ILE A 25 -5.41 0.52 8.27
CA ILE A 25 -5.93 1.77 8.82
C ILE A 25 -6.76 2.51 7.77
N ALA A 26 -6.28 2.59 6.52
CA ALA A 26 -6.97 3.23 5.42
C ALA A 26 -8.34 2.60 5.17
N ASP A 27 -8.42 1.27 5.12
CA ASP A 27 -9.68 0.54 4.94
C ASP A 27 -10.67 0.82 6.06
N LEU A 28 -10.20 0.89 7.31
CA LEU A 28 -11.05 1.27 8.46
C LEU A 28 -11.57 2.71 8.35
N LEU A 29 -10.72 3.65 7.93
CA LEU A 29 -11.13 5.05 7.75
C LEU A 29 -12.13 5.20 6.60
N VAL A 30 -11.94 4.47 5.51
CA VAL A 30 -12.86 4.43 4.37
C VAL A 30 -14.19 3.81 4.77
N GLY A 31 -14.17 2.67 5.48
CA GLY A 31 -15.38 2.02 6.01
C GLY A 31 -16.19 2.91 6.96
N ARG A 32 -15.55 3.90 7.60
CA ARG A 32 -16.20 4.90 8.46
C ARG A 32 -16.55 6.21 7.75
N GLY A 33 -16.30 6.32 6.45
CA GLY A 33 -16.55 7.54 5.68
C GLY A 33 -15.62 8.72 6.01
N LEU A 34 -14.51 8.46 6.71
CA LEU A 34 -13.51 9.48 7.11
C LEU A 34 -12.43 9.68 6.04
N ALA A 35 -12.25 8.68 5.18
CA ALA A 35 -11.38 8.74 4.02
C ALA A 35 -12.08 8.11 2.81
N GLU A 36 -11.53 8.30 1.63
CA GLU A 36 -12.01 7.69 0.39
C GLU A 36 -10.85 7.41 -0.57
N TYR A 37 -11.03 6.41 -1.42
CA TYR A 37 -10.11 6.13 -2.52
C TYR A 37 -10.54 6.89 -3.77
N VAL A 38 -9.64 7.69 -4.32
CA VAL A 38 -9.83 8.39 -5.59
C VAL A 38 -8.87 7.84 -6.65
N GLU A 39 -9.29 7.93 -7.91
CA GLU A 39 -8.47 7.50 -9.04
C GLU A 39 -7.12 8.23 -9.07
N ASN A 40 -6.09 7.52 -9.51
CA ASN A 40 -4.76 8.08 -9.68
C ASN A 40 -4.46 8.15 -11.19
N PRO A 41 -4.43 9.36 -11.79
CA PRO A 41 -4.15 9.54 -13.22
C PRO A 41 -2.81 8.93 -13.67
N ALA A 42 -1.81 8.91 -12.79
CA ALA A 42 -0.49 8.37 -13.09
C ALA A 42 -0.43 6.84 -13.00
N HIS A 43 -1.25 6.22 -12.14
CA HIS A 43 -1.24 4.77 -11.90
C HIS A 43 -2.61 4.23 -11.51
N ARG A 44 -3.38 3.74 -12.50
CA ARG A 44 -4.76 3.22 -12.30
C ARG A 44 -4.92 2.18 -11.18
N ARG A 45 -3.90 1.34 -10.93
CA ARG A 45 -3.94 0.33 -9.86
C ARG A 45 -3.62 0.88 -8.46
N ALA A 46 -3.03 2.06 -8.36
CA ALA A 46 -2.57 2.66 -7.11
C ALA A 46 -3.40 3.91 -6.79
N LYS A 47 -4.64 3.70 -6.35
CA LYS A 47 -5.57 4.77 -5.95
C LYS A 47 -4.98 5.66 -4.86
N LEU A 48 -5.32 6.94 -4.91
CA LEU A 48 -4.94 7.90 -3.88
C LEU A 48 -5.93 7.81 -2.73
N LEU A 49 -5.43 7.89 -1.49
CA LEU A 49 -6.28 8.01 -0.32
C LEU A 49 -6.46 9.50 -0.02
N ARG A 50 -7.72 9.95 0.07
CA ARG A 50 -8.09 11.33 0.37
C ARG A 50 -8.91 11.37 1.66
N VAL A 51 -8.68 12.37 2.51
CA VAL A 51 -9.51 12.62 3.71
C VAL A 51 -10.81 13.30 3.30
N THR A 52 -11.95 12.83 3.81
CA THR A 52 -13.27 13.42 3.53
C THR A 52 -13.51 14.68 4.36
N ALA A 53 -14.62 15.39 4.11
CA ALA A 53 -15.02 16.51 4.97
C ALA A 53 -15.28 16.06 6.42
N ALA A 54 -15.99 14.94 6.61
CA ALA A 54 -16.22 14.35 7.92
C ALA A 54 -14.91 13.90 8.59
N GLY A 55 -13.95 13.39 7.82
CA GLY A 55 -12.60 13.08 8.31
C GLY A 55 -11.85 14.32 8.82
N ARG A 56 -11.91 15.44 8.08
CA ARG A 56 -11.32 16.71 8.51
C ARG A 56 -11.98 17.27 9.76
N GLU A 57 -13.30 17.17 9.86
CA GLU A 57 -14.04 17.60 11.05
C GLU A 57 -13.73 16.71 12.26
N ALA A 58 -13.57 15.40 12.07
CA ALA A 58 -13.18 14.49 13.14
C ALA A 58 -11.80 14.85 13.69
N VAL A 59 -10.84 15.18 12.81
CA VAL A 59 -9.52 15.69 13.19
C VAL A 59 -9.61 17.02 13.94
N SER A 60 -10.40 17.98 13.46
CA SER A 60 -10.48 19.30 14.09
C SER A 60 -11.05 19.27 15.51
N ARG A 61 -11.84 18.25 15.86
CA ARG A 61 -12.29 18.02 17.25
C ARG A 61 -11.21 17.42 18.16
N ILE A 62 -10.20 16.78 17.58
CA ILE A 62 -9.09 16.14 18.29
C ILE A 62 -7.95 17.15 18.54
N ASP A 63 -7.70 18.05 17.60
CA ASP A 63 -6.56 18.97 17.65
C ASP A 63 -6.50 19.85 18.93
N PRO A 64 -7.61 20.46 19.43
CA PRO A 64 -7.53 21.34 20.60
C PRO A 64 -7.16 20.61 21.91
N PRO A 65 -7.79 19.48 22.28
CA PRO A 65 -7.35 18.68 23.43
C PRO A 65 -5.91 18.18 23.30
N HIS A 66 -5.47 17.82 22.09
CA HIS A 66 -4.09 17.41 21.84
C HIS A 66 -3.08 18.55 22.05
N ALA A 67 -3.41 19.76 21.60
CA ALA A 67 -2.57 20.94 21.79
C ALA A 67 -2.43 21.29 23.28
N GLU A 68 -3.52 21.22 24.04
CA GLU A 68 -3.49 21.47 25.49
C GLU A 68 -2.61 20.43 26.21
N PHE A 69 -2.78 19.15 25.88
CA PHE A 69 -1.95 18.10 26.44
C PHE A 69 -0.46 18.29 26.09
N ALA A 70 -0.15 18.62 24.84
CA ALA A 70 1.21 18.88 24.39
C ALA A 70 1.83 20.08 25.12
N ALA A 71 1.06 21.16 25.35
CA ALA A 71 1.51 22.33 26.11
C ALA A 71 1.80 21.99 27.57
N ARG A 72 0.96 21.19 28.24
CA ARG A 72 1.23 20.72 29.61
C ARG A 72 2.50 19.88 29.66
N LEU A 73 2.66 18.95 28.72
CA LEU A 73 3.86 18.10 28.66
C LEU A 73 5.13 18.94 28.40
N ALA A 74 5.05 19.96 27.54
CA ALA A 74 6.11 20.94 27.31
C ALA A 74 6.48 21.71 28.57
N GLY A 75 5.50 22.10 29.38
CA GLY A 75 5.75 22.74 30.68
C GLY A 75 6.46 21.83 31.68
N GLU A 76 6.10 20.55 31.74
CA GLU A 76 6.70 19.58 32.67
C GLU A 76 8.13 19.18 32.30
N LEU A 77 8.42 18.98 31.01
CA LEU A 77 9.73 18.50 30.55
C LEU A 77 10.72 19.62 30.21
N GLY A 78 10.22 20.80 29.85
CA GLY A 78 11.05 21.87 29.29
C GLY A 78 11.69 21.50 27.95
N VAL A 79 12.41 22.45 27.35
CA VAL A 79 13.04 22.26 26.04
C VAL A 79 14.14 21.21 26.12
N GLU A 80 14.97 21.27 27.18
CA GLU A 80 16.10 20.38 27.38
C GLU A 80 15.66 18.92 27.56
N GLY A 81 14.60 18.68 28.34
CA GLY A 81 14.04 17.35 28.54
C GLY A 81 13.50 16.76 27.23
N PHE A 82 12.82 17.58 26.41
CA PHE A 82 12.38 17.14 25.08
C PHE A 82 13.54 16.80 24.16
N VAL A 83 14.59 17.64 24.11
CA VAL A 83 15.80 17.37 23.32
C VAL A 83 16.45 16.05 23.75
N GLU A 84 16.52 15.78 25.05
CA GLU A 84 17.06 14.53 25.56
C GLU A 84 16.21 13.32 25.16
N VAL A 85 14.89 13.41 25.32
CA VAL A 85 13.96 12.33 24.94
C VAL A 85 14.06 12.02 23.45
N VAL A 86 14.05 13.05 22.59
CA VAL A 86 14.21 12.88 21.14
C VAL A 86 15.53 12.18 20.84
N ARG A 87 16.64 12.64 21.43
CA ARG A 87 17.96 12.02 21.24
C ARG A 87 17.98 10.54 21.63
N VAL A 88 17.31 10.17 22.71
CA VAL A 88 17.22 8.78 23.17
C VAL A 88 16.35 7.94 22.23
N LEU A 89 15.21 8.47 21.77
CA LEU A 89 14.32 7.79 20.83
C LEU A 89 14.97 7.59 19.46
N GLU A 90 15.71 8.57 18.93
CA GLU A 90 16.47 8.45 17.68
C GLU A 90 17.54 7.35 17.79
N ARG A 91 18.27 7.32 18.92
CA ARG A 91 19.27 6.27 19.19
C ARG A 91 18.62 4.89 19.25
N LEU A 92 17.47 4.78 19.91
CA LEU A 92 16.70 3.54 19.99
C LEU A 92 16.22 3.10 18.61
N SER A 93 15.65 4.01 17.82
CA SER A 93 15.19 3.72 16.45
C SER A 93 16.33 3.16 15.60
N GLY A 94 17.49 3.83 15.59
CA GLY A 94 18.66 3.34 14.86
C GLY A 94 19.18 2.00 15.39
N ALA A 95 19.07 1.73 16.70
CA ALA A 95 19.44 0.44 17.27
C ALA A 95 18.50 -0.69 16.82
N VAL A 96 17.20 -0.44 16.79
CA VAL A 96 16.19 -1.39 16.28
C VAL A 96 16.47 -1.71 14.81
N GLU A 97 16.69 -0.71 13.97
CA GLU A 97 16.98 -0.91 12.54
C GLU A 97 18.22 -1.80 12.32
N ARG A 98 19.30 -1.55 13.06
CA ARG A 98 20.52 -2.37 12.99
C ARG A 98 20.28 -3.80 13.49
N ALA A 99 19.51 -3.96 14.55
CA ALA A 99 19.18 -5.26 15.12
C ALA A 99 18.28 -6.10 14.18
N THR A 100 17.37 -5.45 13.45
CA THR A 100 16.48 -6.11 12.49
C THR A 100 17.16 -6.36 11.14
N SER A 101 18.21 -5.61 10.80
CA SER A 101 18.96 -5.72 9.53
C SER A 101 20.17 -6.66 9.64
N GLY A 102 20.08 -7.72 10.45
CA GLY A 102 21.18 -8.70 10.67
C GLY A 102 21.87 -9.15 9.37
N PRO A 103 23.14 -9.59 9.44
CA PRO A 103 24.00 -9.79 8.27
C PRO A 103 23.29 -10.70 7.27
N ALA A 104 23.15 -10.22 6.04
CA ALA A 104 22.41 -10.83 4.94
C ALA A 104 22.51 -12.37 4.93
N GLY A 105 21.57 -13.03 5.60
CA GLY A 105 21.34 -14.46 5.57
C GLY A 105 20.50 -14.76 4.34
N GLY A 106 21.11 -15.46 3.39
CA GLY A 106 20.56 -15.70 2.05
C GLY A 106 19.17 -16.30 2.04
N HIS A 107 18.23 -15.55 1.48
CA HIS A 107 17.10 -16.12 0.75
C HIS A 107 17.22 -15.68 -0.70
N SER A 108 18.24 -16.22 -1.37
CA SER A 108 18.21 -16.42 -2.81
C SER A 108 17.01 -17.30 -3.12
N SER A 109 15.92 -16.69 -3.58
CA SER A 109 14.89 -17.42 -4.33
C SER A 109 15.56 -18.02 -5.56
N PRO A 110 15.43 -19.33 -5.84
CA PRO A 110 15.95 -19.90 -7.08
C PRO A 110 14.99 -19.50 -8.21
N ALA A 111 15.25 -18.34 -8.82
CA ALA A 111 14.62 -17.99 -10.08
C ALA A 111 15.34 -18.75 -11.20
N ALA A 112 14.57 -19.60 -11.87
CA ALA A 112 14.96 -20.55 -12.87
C ALA A 112 15.96 -19.99 -13.90
N ALA A 113 16.99 -20.79 -14.16
CA ALA A 113 17.77 -20.71 -15.37
C ALA A 113 16.84 -20.94 -16.56
N ASP A 114 16.56 -19.86 -17.29
CA ASP A 114 16.13 -19.94 -18.68
C ASP A 114 17.38 -20.25 -19.51
N SER A 115 17.55 -21.52 -19.84
CA SER A 115 18.44 -21.96 -20.89
C SER A 115 17.61 -22.66 -21.95
N GLY A 116 17.30 -21.92 -23.01
CA GLY A 116 16.77 -22.48 -24.25
C GLY A 116 17.70 -23.57 -24.80
N VAL A 117 17.10 -24.62 -25.33
CA VAL A 117 17.73 -25.42 -26.37
C VAL A 117 16.71 -25.76 -27.44
N SER A 118 17.07 -25.37 -28.66
CA SER A 118 16.49 -25.71 -29.94
C SER A 118 16.66 -27.21 -30.26
N GLY A 119 15.69 -27.80 -30.95
CA GLY A 119 15.87 -29.07 -31.66
C GLY A 119 14.54 -29.69 -32.08
N GLY A 120 14.14 -29.46 -33.32
CA GLY A 120 12.95 -30.09 -33.90
C GLY A 120 13.19 -31.52 -34.36
N HIS A 121 12.09 -32.24 -34.63
CA HIS A 121 11.96 -33.17 -35.76
C HIS A 121 10.48 -33.54 -36.02
N SER A 122 10.07 -33.24 -37.25
CA SER A 122 9.30 -34.08 -38.19
C SER A 122 7.89 -34.60 -37.86
N SER A 123 6.95 -34.13 -38.70
CA SER A 123 5.61 -34.64 -39.06
C SER A 123 5.60 -36.12 -39.56
N PRO A 124 4.49 -36.72 -40.08
CA PRO A 124 3.11 -36.21 -40.32
C PRO A 124 1.96 -37.22 -40.04
N SER A 125 0.70 -36.83 -40.31
CA SER A 125 -0.30 -37.59 -41.14
C SER A 125 -1.76 -37.61 -40.63
N GLY A 126 -2.70 -37.46 -41.57
CA GLY A 126 -4.16 -37.69 -41.48
C GLY A 126 -4.99 -36.39 -41.39
N ALA A 127 -5.64 -35.84 -42.44
CA ALA A 127 -6.80 -36.36 -43.20
C ALA A 127 -7.97 -36.75 -42.25
N ASP A 128 -9.23 -36.34 -42.37
CA ASP A 128 -10.05 -35.82 -43.47
C ASP A 128 -11.43 -35.39 -42.90
N SER A 129 -12.16 -34.59 -43.68
CA SER A 129 -13.63 -34.46 -43.85
C SER A 129 -14.62 -34.20 -42.68
N GLY A 130 -15.60 -33.32 -42.96
CA GLY A 130 -16.86 -33.24 -42.19
C GLY A 130 -17.69 -31.95 -42.37
N VAL A 131 -18.50 -31.91 -43.42
CA VAL A 131 -19.50 -30.87 -43.79
C VAL A 131 -20.79 -30.95 -42.93
N SER A 132 -21.58 -29.86 -42.93
CA SER A 132 -23.05 -29.68 -42.69
C SER A 132 -23.36 -28.88 -41.39
N GLY A 133 -24.01 -27.72 -41.39
CA GLY A 133 -25.38 -27.41 -41.87
C GLY A 133 -26.35 -27.60 -40.69
N GLY A 134 -27.33 -26.77 -40.33
CA GLY A 134 -27.82 -25.44 -40.71
C GLY A 134 -28.85 -25.06 -39.62
N LEU A 135 -29.08 -23.77 -39.37
CA LEU A 135 -30.09 -23.30 -38.41
C LEU A 135 -30.90 -22.18 -39.06
N SER A 136 -32.16 -22.46 -39.40
CA SER A 136 -33.17 -21.43 -39.67
C SER A 136 -34.58 -22.02 -39.62
N SER A 137 -35.33 -21.61 -38.60
CA SER A 137 -36.79 -21.45 -38.51
C SER A 137 -37.19 -21.19 -37.04
N PRO A 138 -38.39 -20.66 -36.71
CA PRO A 138 -39.40 -19.95 -37.52
C PRO A 138 -39.97 -18.70 -36.80
N SER A 139 -40.82 -17.92 -37.48
CA SER A 139 -42.14 -17.50 -36.93
C SER A 139 -42.98 -16.82 -37.99
N GLY A 140 -44.10 -17.46 -38.31
CA GLY A 140 -45.23 -16.87 -39.03
C GLY A 140 -46.17 -16.13 -38.08
N VAL A 141 -47.01 -15.31 -38.70
CA VAL A 141 -48.18 -14.62 -38.15
C VAL A 141 -49.41 -15.47 -38.47
#